data_AF-A0AAW8ARF5-F1
#
_entry.id   AF-A0AAW8ARF5-F1
#
_cell.length_a   1.000
_cell.length_b   1.000
_cell.length_c   1.000
_cell.angle_alpha   90.00
_cell.angle_beta   90.00
_cell.angle_gamma   90.00
#
_symmetry.space_group_name_H-M   'P 1'
#
loop_
_entity.id
_entity.type
_entity.pdbx_description
1 polymer ?
#
loop_
_entity_poly.entity_id
_entity_poly.type
_entity_poly.pdbx_seq_one_letter_code
_entity_poly.pdbx_strand_id
1 'polypeptide(L)'
;MERIEPTHVLIAFDAGKTTFRTEMFADYKGGRSKTPDEFREQLPFIKEMIEKLGIRHYELANYEADDIIGTLDKMAEAPNVNFDVTIVT
;
A
#
# COMPACT_ATOMS: atom_id res chain seq x y z
N MET A 1 15.60 6.64 -1.78
CA MET A 1 15.84 7.27 -0.47
C MET A 1 16.59 8.59 -0.63
N GLU A 2 17.77 8.61 -1.27
CA GLU A 2 18.61 9.82 -1.39
C GLU A 2 17.92 11.06 -1.99
N ARG A 3 16.93 10.90 -2.86
CA ARG A 3 16.21 12.04 -3.46
C ARG A 3 15.17 12.68 -2.54
N ILE A 4 14.64 11.93 -1.56
CA ILE A 4 13.49 12.35 -0.73
C ILE A 4 13.88 12.47 0.75
N GLU A 5 14.93 11.78 1.19
CA GLU A 5 15.45 11.80 2.58
C GLU A 5 14.35 11.70 3.66
N PRO A 6 13.47 10.68 3.60
CA PRO A 6 12.31 10.62 4.47
C PRO A 6 12.71 10.34 5.93
N THR A 7 12.02 10.98 6.86
CA THR A 7 12.15 10.68 8.31
C THR A 7 11.35 9.43 8.70
N HIS A 8 10.28 9.12 7.96
CA HIS A 8 9.39 8.00 8.21
C HIS A 8 9.01 7.36 6.88
N VAL A 9 8.84 6.04 6.88
CA VAL A 9 8.41 5.27 5.70
C VAL A 9 7.32 4.29 6.12
N LEU A 10 6.25 4.26 5.34
CA LEU A 10 5.18 3.27 5.44
C LEU A 10 4.95 2.64 4.06
N ILE A 11 4.81 1.32 4.03
CA ILE A 11 4.50 0.55 2.82
C ILE A 11 3.07 0.03 2.92
N ALA A 12 2.21 0.38 1.96
CA ALA A 12 0.87 -0.18 1.86
C ALA A 12 0.86 -1.40 0.93
N PHE A 13 0.20 -2.49 1.34
CA PHE A 13 -0.01 -3.66 0.49
C PHE A 13 -1.49 -3.85 0.18
N ASP A 14 -1.79 -4.41 -1.00
CA ASP A 14 -3.12 -4.91 -1.32
C ASP A 14 -3.45 -6.13 -0.45
N ALA A 15 -4.57 -6.08 0.27
CA ALA A 15 -4.98 -7.14 1.20
C ALA A 15 -5.64 -8.36 0.53
N GLY A 16 -5.77 -8.39 -0.79
CA GLY A 16 -6.35 -9.53 -1.52
C GLY A 16 -7.08 -9.15 -2.81
N LYS A 17 -7.90 -10.09 -3.31
CA LYS A 17 -8.65 -9.93 -4.58
C LYS A 17 -9.98 -9.20 -4.43
N THR A 18 -10.58 -9.24 -3.24
CA THR A 18 -11.90 -8.65 -3.00
C THR A 18 -11.73 -7.30 -2.34
N THR A 19 -12.22 -6.28 -3.01
CA THR A 19 -12.27 -4.89 -2.54
C THR A 19 -13.71 -4.39 -2.65
N PHE A 20 -14.02 -3.29 -1.96
CA PHE A 20 -15.35 -2.66 -2.11
C PHE A 20 -15.64 -2.30 -3.58
N ARG A 21 -14.60 -2.08 -4.42
CA ARG A 21 -14.77 -1.83 -5.87
C ARG A 21 -15.21 -3.08 -6.63
N THR A 22 -14.64 -4.24 -6.31
CA THR A 22 -15.09 -5.51 -6.93
C THR A 22 -16.49 -5.92 -6.48
N GLU A 23 -16.92 -5.51 -5.28
CA GLU A 23 -18.31 -5.69 -4.82
C GLU A 23 -19.29 -4.80 -5.60
N MET A 24 -18.90 -3.55 -5.90
CA MET A 24 -19.71 -2.63 -6.69
C MET A 24 -19.73 -2.97 -8.19
N PHE A 25 -18.64 -3.53 -8.73
CA PHE A 25 -18.53 -3.89 -10.14
C PHE A 25 -17.67 -5.14 -10.32
N ALA A 26 -18.31 -6.27 -10.68
CA ALA A 26 -17.66 -7.57 -10.77
C ALA A 26 -16.52 -7.63 -11.81
N ASP A 27 -16.64 -6.90 -12.91
CA ASP A 27 -15.61 -6.86 -13.97
C ASP A 27 -14.54 -5.80 -13.69
N TYR A 28 -14.53 -5.19 -12.51
CA TYR A 28 -13.47 -4.26 -12.11
C TYR A 28 -12.12 -4.97 -12.17
N LYS A 29 -11.18 -4.42 -12.95
CA LYS A 29 -9.86 -5.03 -13.25
C LYS A 29 -9.91 -6.38 -13.98
N GLY A 30 -11.04 -6.79 -14.55
CA GLY A 30 -11.20 -8.10 -15.21
C GLY A 30 -10.25 -8.38 -16.39
N GLY A 31 -9.73 -7.34 -17.04
CA GLY A 31 -8.73 -7.45 -18.11
C GLY A 31 -7.27 -7.51 -17.64
N ARG A 32 -6.98 -7.42 -16.34
CA ARG A 32 -5.61 -7.47 -15.83
C ARG A 32 -5.10 -8.91 -15.76
N SER A 33 -3.84 -9.10 -16.10
CA SER A 33 -3.17 -10.38 -15.86
C SER A 33 -3.11 -10.66 -14.36
N LYS A 34 -3.27 -11.94 -13.98
CA LYS A 34 -3.05 -12.34 -12.59
C LYS A 34 -1.60 -12.04 -12.21
N THR A 35 -1.38 -11.58 -10.98
CA THR A 35 -0.04 -11.53 -10.40
C THR A 35 0.62 -12.91 -10.54
N PRO A 36 1.86 -13.00 -11.06
CA PRO A 36 2.59 -14.25 -11.15
C PRO A 36 2.73 -14.92 -9.79
N ASP A 37 2.63 -16.25 -9.73
CA ASP A 37 2.69 -16.98 -8.47
C ASP A 37 4.10 -16.93 -7.88
N GLU A 38 5.14 -16.91 -8.72
CA GLU A 38 6.54 -16.75 -8.31
C GLU A 38 6.78 -15.42 -7.59
N PHE A 39 6.00 -14.38 -7.90
CA PHE A 39 6.05 -13.10 -7.17
C PHE A 39 5.27 -13.19 -5.85
N ARG A 40 4.11 -13.85 -5.83
CA ARG A 40 3.32 -14.03 -4.60
C ARG A 40 4.10 -14.77 -3.53
N GLU A 41 4.87 -15.79 -3.91
CA GLU A 41 5.74 -16.55 -3.02
C GLU A 41 6.85 -15.69 -2.38
N GLN A 42 7.22 -14.57 -2.99
CA GLN A 42 8.23 -13.65 -2.46
C GLN A 42 7.67 -12.67 -1.43
N LEU A 43 6.35 -12.43 -1.40
CA LEU A 43 5.72 -11.43 -0.52
C LEU A 43 6.01 -11.65 0.98
N PRO A 44 5.97 -12.88 1.53
CA PRO A 44 6.30 -13.10 2.94
C PRO A 44 7.73 -12.68 3.29
N PHE A 45 8.69 -12.98 2.40
CA PHE A 45 10.10 -12.60 2.61
C PHE A 45 10.32 -11.10 2.46
N ILE A 46 9.60 -10.44 1.55
CA ILE A 46 9.62 -8.97 1.41
C ILE A 46 9.09 -8.34 2.70
N LYS A 47 7.97 -8.83 3.25
CA LYS A 47 7.39 -8.35 4.52
C LYS A 47 8.34 -8.56 5.69
N GLU A 48 8.99 -9.72 5.79
CA GLU A 48 10.01 -9.98 6.82
C GLU A 48 11.20 -9.03 6.69
N MET A 49 11.68 -8.79 5.46
CA MET A 49 12.80 -7.88 5.21
C MET A 49 12.48 -6.45 5.61
N ILE A 50 11.33 -5.90 5.22
CA ILE A 50 10.95 -4.52 5.56
C ILE A 50 10.74 -4.36 7.07
N GLU A 51 10.19 -5.36 7.75
CA GLU A 51 10.08 -5.36 9.21
C GLU A 51 11.45 -5.32 9.89
N LYS A 52 12.41 -6.12 9.39
CA LYS A 52 13.81 -6.10 9.87
C LYS A 52 14.52 -4.78 9.61
N LEU A 53 14.13 -4.06 8.56
CA LEU A 53 14.61 -2.70 8.29
C LEU A 53 13.93 -1.63 9.16
N GLY A 54 12.99 -2.02 10.05
CA GLY A 54 12.24 -1.10 10.90
C GLY A 54 11.16 -0.32 10.16
N ILE A 55 10.83 -0.70 8.92
CA ILE A 55 9.81 -0.05 8.11
C ILE A 55 8.45 -0.65 8.47
N ARG A 56 7.46 0.22 8.72
CA ARG A 56 6.09 -0.22 8.95
C ARG A 56 5.41 -0.55 7.64
N HIS A 57 4.64 -1.61 7.63
CA HIS A 57 3.71 -1.91 6.55
C HIS A 57 2.28 -2.01 7.07
N TYR A 58 1.33 -1.75 6.17
CA TYR A 58 -0.09 -1.78 6.49
C TYR A 58 -0.88 -2.36 5.33
N GLU A 59 -1.83 -3.21 5.67
CA GLU A 59 -2.80 -3.78 4.73
C GLU A 59 -4.14 -3.85 5.44
N LEU A 60 -5.22 -3.59 4.70
CA LEU A 60 -6.56 -3.57 5.24
C LEU A 60 -7.49 -4.33 4.31
N ALA A 61 -8.15 -5.36 4.85
CA ALA A 61 -9.13 -6.14 4.10
C ALA A 61 -10.18 -5.24 3.45
N ASN A 62 -10.57 -5.56 2.22
CA ASN A 62 -11.50 -4.82 1.37
C ASN A 62 -10.99 -3.48 0.79
N TYR A 63 -9.77 -3.06 1.11
CA TYR A 63 -9.16 -1.84 0.57
C TYR A 63 -7.92 -2.16 -0.27
N GLU A 64 -7.68 -1.31 -1.27
CA GLU A 64 -6.48 -1.35 -2.09
C GLU A 64 -5.36 -0.52 -1.46
N ALA A 65 -4.11 -0.77 -1.86
CA ALA A 65 -2.97 0.00 -1.36
C ALA A 65 -3.11 1.51 -1.66
N ASP A 66 -3.72 1.87 -2.79
CA ASP A 66 -3.96 3.26 -3.18
C ASP A 66 -4.99 3.98 -2.27
N ASP A 67 -6.02 3.26 -1.81
CA ASP A 67 -6.97 3.77 -0.82
C ASP A 67 -6.27 4.13 0.49
N ILE A 68 -5.32 3.28 0.92
CA ILE A 68 -4.57 3.47 2.15
C ILE A 68 -3.66 4.70 2.04
N ILE A 69 -2.79 4.75 1.02
CA ILE A 69 -1.82 5.85 0.88
C ILE A 69 -2.54 7.19 0.62
N GLY A 70 -3.63 7.19 -0.16
CA GLY A 70 -4.42 8.39 -0.41
C GLY A 70 -5.16 8.88 0.84
N THR A 71 -5.64 7.97 1.68
CA THR A 71 -6.26 8.33 2.96
C THR A 71 -5.23 8.93 3.93
N LEU A 72 -4.05 8.31 4.04
CA LEU A 72 -2.99 8.81 4.93
C LEU A 72 -2.45 10.17 4.48
N ASP A 73 -2.26 10.37 3.18
CA ASP A 73 -1.91 11.66 2.59
C ASP A 73 -2.96 12.73 2.94
N LYS A 74 -4.25 12.41 2.74
CA LYS A 74 -5.33 13.33 3.10
C LYS A 74 -5.38 13.66 4.59
N MET A 75 -5.07 12.69 5.45
CA MET A 75 -5.00 12.90 6.89
C MET A 75 -3.81 13.79 7.30
N ALA A 76 -2.73 13.77 6.54
CA ALA A 76 -1.56 14.60 6.79
C ALA A 76 -1.82 16.10 6.57
N GLU A 77 -2.84 16.46 5.78
CA GLU A 77 -3.29 17.85 5.60
C GLU A 77 -4.00 18.45 6.83
N ALA A 78 -4.30 17.65 7.87
CA ALA A 78 -4.98 18.15 9.06
C ALA A 78 -4.13 19.20 9.81
N PRO A 79 -4.73 20.28 10.37
CA PRO A 79 -3.98 21.40 10.97
C PRO A 79 -3.02 21.04 12.10
N ASN A 80 -3.21 19.89 12.74
CA ASN A 80 -2.43 19.39 13.86
C ASN A 80 -1.51 18.22 13.49
N VAL A 81 -1.35 17.93 12.19
CA VAL A 81 -0.45 16.91 11.67
C VAL A 81 0.67 17.62 10.92
N ASN A 82 1.92 17.30 11.26
CA ASN A 82 3.10 17.95 10.70
C ASN A 82 3.95 16.94 9.92
N PHE A 83 3.40 16.49 8.79
CA PHE A 83 4.11 15.64 7.84
C PHE A 83 4.02 16.26 6.45
N ASP A 84 5.16 16.37 5.79
CA ASP A 84 5.22 16.55 4.34
C ASP A 84 5.26 15.16 3.70
N VAL A 85 4.23 14.84 2.92
CA VAL A 85 4.00 13.48 2.41
C VAL A 85 4.41 13.41 0.95
N THR A 86 5.20 12.38 0.63
CA THR A 86 5.52 12.04 -0.75
C THR A 86 5.08 10.61 -1.04
N ILE A 87 4.18 10.45 -2.01
CA ILE A 87 3.69 9.14 -2.47
C ILE A 87 4.65 8.56 -3.51
N VAL A 88 4.97 7.27 -3.37
CA VAL A 88 5.77 6.48 -4.32
C VAL A 88 5.00 5.21 -4.66
N THR A 89 4.61 5.05 -5.93
CA THR A 89 3.81 3.91 -6.45
C THR A 89 4.42 3.33 -7.71
#